data_AF-A0A946TLZ0-F1
#
_entry.id   AF-A0A946TLZ0-F1
#
_cell.length_a   1.000
_cell.length_b   1.000
_cell.length_c   1.000
_cell.angle_alpha   90.00
_cell.angle_beta   90.00
_cell.angle_gamma   90.00
#
_symmetry.space_group_name_H-M   'P 1'
#
loop_
_entity.id
_entity.type
_entity.pdbx_description
1 polymer ?
#
loop_
_entity_poly.entity_id
_entity_poly.type
_entity_poly.pdbx_seq_one_letter_code
_entity_poly.pdbx_strand_id
1 'polypeptide(L)' 'MLDQDAQKDISRYIYSKDFGISPYEGSYGQQPQRWIEKTFLLKNLMQRQENKAKQNG' A
#
# COMPACT_ATOMS: atom_id res chain seq x y z
N MET A 1 7.20 12.23 11.32
CA MET A 1 6.21 12.69 10.31
C MET A 1 6.38 11.82 9.08
N LEU A 2 5.31 11.18 8.59
CA LEU A 2 5.40 10.44 7.33
C LEU A 2 5.70 11.42 6.20
N ASP A 3 6.66 11.07 5.35
CA ASP A 3 7.00 11.83 4.15
C ASP A 3 5.77 12.02 3.26
N GLN A 4 5.62 13.19 2.63
CA GLN A 4 4.43 13.53 1.82
C GLN A 4 4.24 12.54 0.65
N ASP A 5 5.34 12.06 0.08
CA ASP A 5 5.31 11.06 -0.99
C ASP A 5 4.84 9.70 -0.47
N ALA A 6 5.23 9.32 0.75
CA ALA A 6 4.73 8.12 1.40
C ALA A 6 3.22 8.19 1.66
N GLN A 7 2.70 9.35 2.06
CA GLN A 7 1.25 9.56 2.25
C GLN A 7 0.46 9.44 0.94
N LYS A 8 1.01 9.97 -0.17
CA LYS A 8 0.42 9.84 -1.51
C LYS A 8 0.40 8.38 -1.96
N ASP A 9 1.50 7.66 -1.77
CA ASP A 9 1.62 6.24 -2.12
C ASP A 9 0.61 5.38 -1.34
N ILE A 10 0.45 5.65 -0.03
CA ILE A 10 -0.57 5.00 0.80
C ILE A 10 -1.97 5.26 0.25
N SER A 11 -2.31 6.53 -0.01
CA SER A 11 -3.65 6.92 -0.47
C SER A 11 -3.99 6.28 -1.81
N ARG A 12 -3.02 6.29 -2.76
CA ARG A 12 -3.16 5.64 -4.06
C ARG A 12 -3.33 4.13 -3.93
N TYR A 13 -2.56 3.48 -3.04
CA TYR A 13 -2.67 2.04 -2.79
C TYR A 13 -4.05 1.66 -2.23
N ILE A 14 -4.56 2.40 -1.24
CA ILE A 14 -5.88 2.15 -0.62
C ILE A 14 -6.98 2.28 -1.67
N TYR A 15 -7.04 3.42 -2.38
CA TYR A 15 -8.03 3.64 -3.43
C TYR A 15 -8.01 2.51 -4.47
N SER A 16 -6.82 2.14 -4.94
CA SER A 16 -6.69 1.11 -5.97
C SER A 16 -7.15 -0.27 -5.48
N LYS A 17 -6.87 -0.59 -4.21
CA LYS A 17 -7.35 -1.81 -3.55
C LYS A 17 -8.87 -1.84 -3.42
N ASP A 18 -9.48 -0.72 -3.00
CA ASP A 18 -10.92 -0.64 -2.77
C ASP A 18 -11.73 -0.74 -4.07
N PHE A 19 -11.20 -0.19 -5.16
CA PHE A 19 -11.86 -0.21 -6.47
C PHE A 19 -11.39 -1.36 -7.39
N GLY A 20 -10.46 -2.20 -6.94
CA GLY A 20 -9.92 -3.32 -7.73
C GLY A 20 -9.19 -2.86 -9.00
N ILE A 21 -8.65 -1.64 -9.01
CA ILE A 21 -7.92 -1.07 -10.14
C ILE A 21 -6.41 -1.10 -9.89
N SER A 22 -5.63 -0.91 -10.94
CA SER A 22 -4.18 -0.80 -10.79
C SER A 22 -3.80 0.62 -10.32
N PRO A 23 -2.95 0.77 -9.28
CA PRO A 23 -2.47 2.07 -8.81
C PRO A 23 -1.58 2.80 -9.80
N TYR A 24 -0.96 2.06 -10.72
CA TYR A 24 -0.16 2.59 -11.81
C TYR A 24 -0.57 1.88 -13.10
N GLU A 25 -0.52 2.58 -14.23
CA GLU A 25 -0.70 1.95 -15.53
C GLU A 25 0.35 0.86 -15.76
N GLY A 26 -0.08 -0.29 -16.29
CA GLY A 26 0.78 -1.45 -16.57
C GLY A 26 0.32 -2.75 -15.89
N SER A 27 0.67 -3.89 -16.50
CA SER A 27 0.38 -5.23 -15.97
C SER A 27 1.42 -5.71 -14.93
N TYR A 28 1.17 -6.87 -14.31
CA TYR A 28 2.13 -7.54 -13.43
C TYR A 28 3.46 -7.77 -14.17
N GLY A 29 4.56 -7.18 -13.67
CA GLY A 29 5.88 -7.18 -14.33
C GLY A 29 6.20 -5.93 -15.16
N GLN A 30 5.20 -5.12 -15.53
CA GLN A 30 5.40 -3.78 -16.12
C GLN A 30 5.44 -2.66 -15.06
N GLN A 31 4.93 -2.94 -13.87
CA GLN A 31 5.03 -2.02 -12.75
C GLN A 31 6.51 -1.86 -12.31
N PRO A 32 6.98 -0.62 -12.07
CA PRO A 32 8.34 -0.40 -11.59
C PRO A 32 8.61 -1.24 -10.33
N GLN A 33 9.74 -1.95 -10.28
CA GLN A 33 10.12 -2.81 -9.15
C GLN A 33 9.95 -2.13 -7.78
N ARG A 34 10.31 -0.84 -7.69
CA ARG A 34 10.13 -0.01 -6.50
C ARG A 34 8.69 0.03 -5.98
N TRP A 35 7.70 -0.03 -6.88
CA TRP A 35 6.29 -0.03 -6.50
C TRP A 35 5.82 -1.37 -5.93
N ILE A 36 6.29 -2.48 -6.53
CA ILE A 36 6.00 -3.83 -6.02
C ILE A 36 6.52 -3.93 -4.57
N GLU A 37 7.76 -3.52 -4.34
CA GLU A 37 8.38 -3.49 -3.02
C GLU A 37 7.61 -2.60 -2.03
N LYS A 38 7.22 -1.39 -2.45
CA LYS A 38 6.37 -0.48 -1.63
C LYS A 38 5.03 -1.10 -1.28
N THR A 39 4.38 -1.78 -2.23
CA THR A 39 3.08 -2.42 -2.01
C THR A 39 3.18 -3.51 -0.94
N PHE A 40 4.20 -4.37 -1.01
CA PHE A 40 4.43 -5.38 0.02
C PHE A 40 4.72 -4.77 1.39
N LEU A 41 5.53 -3.71 1.43
CA LEU A 41 5.81 -2.98 2.67
C LEU A 41 4.52 -2.42 3.28
N LEU A 42 3.69 -1.74 2.48
CA LEU A 42 2.43 -1.15 2.93
C LEU A 42 1.46 -2.21 3.44
N LYS A 43 1.30 -3.32 2.72
CA LYS A 43 0.45 -4.44 3.14
C LYS A 43 0.90 -5.01 4.50
N ASN A 44 2.20 -5.22 4.67
CA ASN A 44 2.76 -5.72 5.93
C ASN A 44 2.55 -4.72 7.09
N LEU A 45 2.72 -3.42 6.83
CA LEU A 45 2.50 -2.39 7.84
C LEU A 45 1.03 -2.31 8.26
N MET A 46 0.09 -2.33 7.30
CA MET A 46 -1.34 -2.35 7.57
C MET A 46 -1.73 -3.59 8.39
N GLN A 47 -1.27 -4.78 7.99
CA GLN A 47 -1.56 -6.02 8.73
C GLN A 47 -1.05 -5.95 10.17
N ARG A 48 0.16 -5.41 10.39
CA ARG A 48 0.71 -5.21 11.74
C ARG A 48 -0.14 -4.25 12.57
N GLN A 49 -0.62 -3.17 11.98
CA GLN A 49 -1.48 -2.21 12.67
C GLN A 49 -2.85 -2.81 13.00
N GLU A 50 -3.47 -3.54 12.08
CA GLU A 50 -4.72 -4.27 12.32
C GLU A 50 -4.56 -5.28 13.47
N ASN A 51 -3.47 -6.05 13.48
CA ASN A 51 -3.21 -7.03 14.53
C ASN A 51 -3.02 -6.35 15.90
N LYS A 52 -2.31 -5.23 15.96
CA LYS A 52 -2.17 -4.43 17.19
C LYS A 52 -3.51 -3.88 17.68
N ALA A 53 -4.33 -3.36 16.76
CA ALA A 53 -5.66 -2.85 17.10
C ALA A 53 -6.56 -3.96 17.67
N LYS A 54 -6.50 -5.18 17.11
CA LYS A 54 -7.25 -6.35 17.61
C LYS A 54 -6.76 -6.88 18.96
N GLN A 55 -5.48 -6.70 19.30
CA GLN A 55 -4.93 -7.15 20.58
C GLN A 55 -5.21 -6.18 21.73
N ASN A 56 -5.51 -4.92 21.42
CA ASN A 56 -5.76 -3.85 22.39
C ASN A 56 -7.25 -3.49 22.54
N GLY A 57 -8.16 -4.26 21.95
CA GLY A 57 -9.62 -4.13 22.11
C GLY A 57 -10.19 -5.35 22.80
#